data_AF-A0A7C2MZZ9-F1
#
_entry.id   AF-A0A7C2MZZ9-F1
#
_cell.length_a   1.000
_cell.length_b   1.000
_cell.length_c   1.000
_cell.angle_alpha   90.00
_cell.angle_beta   90.00
_cell.angle_gamma   90.00
#
_symmetry.space_group_name_H-M   'P 1'
#
loop_
_entity.id
_entity.type
_entity.pdbx_description
1 polymer ?
#
loop_
_entity_poly.entity_id
_entity_poly.type
_entity_poly.pdbx_seq_one_letter_code
_entity_poly.pdbx_strand_id
1 'polypeptide(L)' 'MKASLMIPERIREKFLREILDMYSKGELAASRASQMLGIPRAAFYSLLAETDTPLPQKLNNSIRKELEESLR' A
#
# COMPACT_ATOMS: atom_id res chain seq x y z
N MET A 1 11.87 -3.18 35.42
CA MET A 1 10.74 -3.27 34.45
C MET A 1 11.30 -2.91 33.08
N LYS A 2 11.33 -3.83 32.11
CA LYS A 2 11.70 -3.50 30.73
C LYS A 2 10.58 -2.62 30.20
N ALA A 3 10.84 -1.33 29.97
CA ALA A 3 9.91 -0.48 29.25
C ALA A 3 9.62 -1.21 27.93
N SER A 4 8.37 -1.62 27.72
CA SER A 4 7.93 -2.04 26.40
C SER A 4 8.19 -0.84 25.50
N LEU A 5 9.17 -0.95 24.61
CA LEU A 5 9.49 0.08 23.62
C LEU A 5 8.33 0.10 22.61
N MET A 6 7.16 0.57 23.05
CA MET A 6 6.01 0.77 22.20
C MET A 6 6.38 1.92 21.27
N ILE A 7 6.52 1.60 19.99
CA ILE A 7 6.70 2.61 18.94
C ILE A 7 5.59 3.65 19.10
N PRO A 8 5.89 4.96 19.22
CA PRO A 8 4.88 5.99 19.28
C PRO A 8 3.90 5.90 18.11
N GLU A 9 2.62 6.17 18.36
CA GLU A 9 1.56 6.07 17.34
C GLU A 9 1.86 6.89 16.09
N ARG A 10 2.32 8.14 16.28
CA ARG A 10 2.75 9.02 15.19
C ARG A 10 3.82 8.39 14.29
N ILE A 11 4.72 7.57 14.84
CA ILE A 11 5.75 6.89 14.04
C ILE A 11 5.13 5.75 13.23
N ARG A 12 4.20 5.00 13.80
CA ARG A 12 3.47 3.95 13.07
C ARG A 12 2.65 4.52 11.92
N GLU A 13 1.95 5.63 12.15
CA GLU A 13 1.17 6.32 11.11
C GLU A 13 2.06 6.83 9.99
N LYS A 14 3.20 7.44 10.33
CA LYS A 14 4.16 7.92 9.32
C LYS A 14 4.68 6.75 8.48
N PHE A 15 5.09 5.67 9.13
CA PHE A 15 5.60 4.48 8.46
C PHE A 15 4.54 3.87 7.53
N LEU A 16 3.30 3.75 8.00
CA LEU A 16 2.17 3.28 7.20
C LEU A 16 1.99 4.12 5.93
N ARG A 17 1.97 5.46 6.07
CA ARG A 17 1.81 6.38 4.95
C ARG A 17 2.94 6.24 3.92
N GLU A 18 4.19 6.11 4.37
CA GLU A 18 5.34 5.92 3.47
C GLU A 18 5.22 4.61 2.67
N ILE A 19 4.83 3.51 3.32
CA ILE A 19 4.65 2.22 2.62
C ILE A 19 3.53 2.28 1.58
N LEU A 20 2.41 2.93 1.92
CA LEU A 20 1.27 3.09 1.00
C LEU A 20 1.64 3.99 -0.21
N ASP A 21 2.37 5.07 0.02
CA ASP A 21 2.87 5.97 -1.04
C ASP A 21 3.80 5.21 -1.99
N MET A 22 4.80 4.50 -1.47
CA MET A 22 5.71 3.68 -2.28
C MET A 22 4.98 2.59 -3.08
N TYR A 23 3.96 1.96 -2.49
CA TYR A 23 3.11 1.01 -3.20
C TYR A 23 2.37 1.69 -4.38
N SER A 24 1.75 2.85 -4.15
CA SER A 24 0.99 3.58 -5.18
C SER A 24 1.86 4.05 -6.35
N LYS A 25 3.12 4.38 -6.08
CA LYS A 25 4.14 4.71 -7.11
C LYS A 25 4.67 3.47 -7.84
N GLY A 26 4.32 2.28 -7.39
CA GLY A 26 4.81 1.01 -7.94
C GLY A 26 6.28 0.73 -7.57
N GLU A 27 6.79 1.38 -6.54
CA GLU A 27 8.15 1.15 -6.00
C GLU A 27 8.18 -0.10 -5.11
N LEU A 28 7.03 -0.46 -4.51
CA LEU A 28 6.86 -1.68 -3.73
C LEU A 28 5.75 -2.57 -4.30
N ALA A 29 6.04 -3.87 -4.38
CA ALA A 29 4.99 -4.87 -4.57
C ALA A 29 4.18 -5.06 -3.28
N ALA A 30 2.90 -5.41 -3.40
CA ALA A 30 2.02 -5.71 -2.26
C ALA A 30 2.58 -6.81 -1.34
N SER A 31 3.32 -7.77 -1.91
CA SER A 31 4.02 -8.81 -1.16
C SER A 31 5.07 -8.24 -0.21
N ARG A 32 5.84 -7.25 -0.66
CA ARG A 32 6.89 -6.61 0.15
C ARG A 32 6.29 -5.64 1.16
N ALA A 33 5.32 -4.85 0.75
CA ALA A 33 4.62 -3.91 1.64
C ALA A 33 3.94 -4.63 2.82
N SER A 34 3.22 -5.73 2.56
CA SER A 34 2.60 -6.55 3.63
C SER A 34 3.62 -7.15 4.60
N GLN A 35 4.76 -7.65 4.10
CA GLN A 35 5.86 -8.11 4.96
C GLN A 35 6.44 -6.99 5.84
N MET A 36 6.66 -5.80 5.30
CA MET A 36 7.21 -4.66 6.05
C MET A 36 6.27 -4.18 7.16
N LEU A 37 4.96 -4.28 6.93
CA LEU A 37 3.92 -3.98 7.92
C LEU A 37 3.66 -5.14 8.89
N GLY A 38 4.25 -6.31 8.67
CA GLY A 38 4.04 -7.49 9.50
C GLY A 38 2.63 -8.06 9.42
N ILE A 39 1.93 -7.84 8.31
CA ILE A 39 0.54 -8.29 8.10
C ILE A 39 0.43 -9.29 6.94
N PRO A 40 -0.61 -10.15 6.93
CA PRO A 40 -0.92 -10.97 5.76
C PRO A 40 -1.22 -10.12 4.53
N ARG A 41 -0.90 -10.64 3.34
CA ARG A 41 -1.16 -9.92 2.07
C ARG A 41 -2.65 -9.59 1.87
N ALA A 42 -3.56 -10.47 2.30
CA ALA A 42 -4.99 -10.21 2.26
C ALA A 42 -5.39 -8.99 3.10
N ALA A 43 -4.85 -8.87 4.32
CA ALA A 43 -5.06 -7.73 5.18
C ALA A 43 -4.46 -6.43 4.59
N PHE A 44 -3.36 -6.54 3.86
CA PHE A 44 -2.82 -5.41 3.11
C PHE A 44 -3.78 -4.92 2.02
N TYR A 45 -4.47 -5.81 1.31
CA TYR A 45 -5.50 -5.39 0.34
C TYR A 45 -6.72 -4.74 1.01
N SER A 46 -7.15 -5.22 2.19
CA SER A 46 -8.18 -4.55 2.99
C SER A 46 -7.75 -3.15 3.39
N LEU A 47 -6.51 -3.01 3.87
CA LEU A 47 -5.93 -1.72 4.24
C LEU A 47 -5.94 -0.73 3.06
N LEU A 48 -5.56 -1.16 1.85
CA LEU A 48 -5.59 -0.30 0.66
C LEU A 48 -6.98 0.28 0.40
N ALA A 49 -8.04 -0.52 0.60
CA ALA A 49 -9.42 -0.09 0.44
C ALA A 49 -9.85 0.88 1.56
N GLU A 50 -9.44 0.62 2.80
CA GLU A 50 -9.73 1.48 3.96
C GLU A 50 -9.04 2.84 3.85
N THR A 51 -7.85 2.90 3.26
CA THR A 51 -7.06 4.13 3.11
C THR A 51 -7.22 4.82 1.76
N ASP A 52 -8.17 4.37 0.93
CA ASP A 52 -8.40 4.86 -0.43
C ASP A 52 -7.09 4.98 -1.24
N THR A 53 -6.20 4.00 -1.06
CA THR A 53 -4.88 4.01 -1.70
C THR A 53 -5.01 3.43 -3.10
N PRO A 54 -4.62 4.19 -4.15
CA PRO A 54 -4.82 3.76 -5.52
C PRO A 54 -3.91 2.58 -5.87
N LEU A 55 -4.30 1.86 -6.93
CA LEU A 55 -3.44 0.86 -7.54
C LEU A 55 -2.12 1.50 -8.03
N PRO A 56 -1.05 0.69 -8.18
CA PRO A 56 0.22 1.18 -8.70
C PRO A 56 0.04 1.92 -10.02
N GLN A 57 0.69 3.08 -10.18
CA GLN A 57 0.50 3.97 -11.33
C GLN A 57 0.63 3.26 -12.68
N LYS A 58 1.61 2.36 -12.81
CA LYS A 58 1.79 1.54 -14.03
C LYS A 58 0.57 0.66 -14.34
N LEU A 59 -0.03 0.05 -13.32
CA LEU A 59 -1.23 -0.78 -13.46
C LEU A 59 -2.43 0.08 -13.82
N ASN A 60 -2.63 1.21 -13.14
CA ASN A 60 -3.69 2.17 -13.48
C ASN A 60 -3.59 2.66 -14.94
N ASN A 61 -2.39 2.96 -15.42
CA ASN A 61 -2.17 3.36 -16.81
C ASN A 61 -2.48 2.22 -17.79
N SER A 62 -2.10 0.98 -17.46
CA SER A 62 -2.41 -0.20 -18.26
C SER A 62 -3.91 -0.43 -18.38
N ILE A 63 -4.63 -0.39 -17.25
CA ILE A 63 -6.08 -0.55 -17.20
C ILE A 63 -6.77 0.56 -17.99
N ARG A 64 -6.34 1.82 -17.82
CA ARG A 64 -6.90 2.95 -18.58
C ARG A 64 -6.77 2.73 -20.08
N LYS A 65 -5.57 2.33 -20.54
CA LYS A 65 -5.32 2.06 -21.96
C LYS A 65 -6.25 0.95 -22.50
N GLU A 66 -6.40 -0.13 -21.75
CA GLU A 66 -7.27 -1.25 -22.13
C GLU A 66 -8.76 -0.85 -22.19
N LEU A 67 -9.20 -0.01 -21.26
CA LEU A 67 -10.55 0.57 -21.27
C LEU A 67 -10.78 1.48 -22.48
N GLU A 68 -9.81 2.34 -22.82
CA GLU A 68 -9.88 3.20 -24.00
C GLU A 68 -9.92 2.40 -25.31
N GLU A 69 -9.17 1.30 -25.39
CA GLU A 69 -9.19 0.39 -26.55
C GLU A 69 -10.52 -0.37 -26.67
N SER A 70 -11.14 -0.75 -25.55
CA SER A 70 -12.42 -1.47 -25.53
C SER A 70 -13.64 -0.60 -25.88
N LEU A 71 -13.51 0.72 -25.77
CA LEU A 71 -14.56 1.70 -26.07
C LEU A 71 -14.50 2.24 -27.51
N ARG A 72 -13.48 1.85 -28.28
CA ARG A 72 -13.34 2.19 -29.71
C ARG A 72 -14.04 1.16 -30.60
#